data_AF-A0A7K7TI49-F1
#
_entry.id   AF-A0A7K7TI49-F1
#
_cell.length_a   1.000
_cell.length_b   1.000
_cell.length_c   1.000
_cell.angle_alpha   90.00
_cell.angle_beta   90.00
_cell.angle_gamma   90.00
#
_symmetry.space_group_name_H-M   'P 1'
#
loop_
_entity.id
_entity.type
_entity.pdbx_description
1 polymer ?
#
loop_
_entity_poly.entity_id
_entity_poly.type
_entity_poly.pdbx_seq_one_letter_code
_entity_poly.pdbx_strand_id
1 'polypeptide(L)'
;LQLPLRAGGARYRQGQFAAAAAKFSTALELCSKGFATEDPLNSSPDDISRVASFIESKLVICYLKLGQPGIALSHSQRSVIQNPSYFRNHLRQAACFRCLQRYSEAARSAMIADYLYILAGGTGLETSNLIQLYWQALIQEALSGEVSFLVLYTPFEKEDKADKIKEANKTFAEKHPDYVQHIFTDPHGIHLLPESAESLPDQQYLLTLGFRDKEIGKTVETSVTRKLPICPDQKTPFSPSMEKETGTFWESTGKKIMAVMDFIGSTKIKDKRSPCARAIEQFHHASLLGRLQRGEEQSQVMTQVMAELATVPYLQRVSQEDDKLLQSLTADAMDILAGRTGDRVWTKIQKV
;
A
#
# COMPACT_ATOMS: atom_id res chain seq x y z
N LEU A 1 -6.22 1.77 32.68
CA LEU A 1 -5.78 2.33 31.39
C LEU A 1 -5.34 3.81 31.44
N GLN A 2 -6.08 4.70 32.10
CA GLN A 2 -5.80 6.16 32.05
C GLN A 2 -4.42 6.57 32.60
N LEU A 3 -3.94 5.95 33.68
CA LEU A 3 -2.65 6.25 34.32
C LEU A 3 -1.45 6.12 33.35
N PRO A 4 -1.21 4.97 32.69
CA PRO A 4 -0.11 4.84 31.75
C PRO A 4 -0.24 5.77 30.53
N LEU A 5 -1.46 6.09 30.06
CA LEU A 5 -1.67 7.05 28.97
C LEU A 5 -1.22 8.47 29.35
N ARG A 6 -1.63 8.95 30.53
CA ARG A 6 -1.23 10.27 31.04
C ARG A 6 0.28 10.34 31.26
N ALA A 7 0.85 9.30 31.86
CA ALA A 7 2.29 9.20 32.07
C ALA A 7 3.07 9.21 30.74
N GLY A 8 2.63 8.43 29.75
CA GLY A 8 3.23 8.41 28.40
C GLY A 8 3.18 9.79 27.73
N GLY A 9 2.02 10.48 27.81
CA GLY A 9 1.88 11.83 27.28
C GLY A 9 2.79 12.86 27.97
N ALA A 10 2.97 12.76 29.28
CA ALA A 10 3.89 13.63 30.02
C ALA A 10 5.35 13.40 29.62
N ARG A 11 5.79 12.13 29.56
CA ARG A 11 7.15 11.75 29.12
C ARG A 11 7.42 12.19 27.68
N TYR A 12 6.43 12.04 26.80
CA TYR A 12 6.54 12.50 25.41
C TYR A 12 6.80 14.00 25.32
N ARG A 13 6.06 14.83 26.07
CA ARG A 13 6.26 16.29 26.10
C ARG A 13 7.63 16.69 26.64
N GLN A 14 8.24 15.85 27.48
CA GLN A 14 9.59 16.05 28.02
C GLN A 14 10.70 15.55 27.07
N GLY A 15 10.35 15.08 25.85
CA GLY A 15 11.32 14.51 24.90
C GLY A 15 11.82 13.11 25.29
N GLN A 16 11.26 12.49 26.32
CA GLN A 16 11.67 11.17 26.81
C GLN A 16 10.94 10.06 26.03
N PHE A 17 11.24 9.93 24.74
CA PHE A 17 10.48 9.10 23.81
C PHE A 17 10.52 7.60 24.15
N ALA A 18 11.64 7.06 24.61
CA ALA A 18 11.74 5.67 25.04
C ALA A 18 10.87 5.40 26.29
N ALA A 19 10.89 6.30 27.27
CA ALA A 19 10.05 6.20 28.46
C ALA A 19 8.55 6.37 28.12
N ALA A 20 8.23 7.25 27.17
CA ALA A 20 6.88 7.41 26.65
C ALA A 20 6.39 6.14 25.96
N ALA A 21 7.21 5.55 25.08
CA ALA A 21 6.91 4.30 24.40
C ALA A 21 6.65 3.18 25.40
N ALA A 22 7.50 3.01 26.42
CA ALA A 22 7.28 2.01 27.46
C ALA A 22 5.92 2.17 28.16
N LYS A 23 5.51 3.41 28.49
CA LYS A 23 4.19 3.67 29.10
C LYS A 23 3.04 3.41 28.14
N PHE A 24 3.18 3.74 26.86
CA PHE A 24 2.16 3.42 25.86
C PHE A 24 2.07 1.92 25.60
N SER A 25 3.17 1.17 25.61
CA SER A 25 3.15 -0.30 25.53
C SER A 25 2.41 -0.92 26.72
N THR A 26 2.64 -0.44 27.94
CA THR A 26 1.85 -0.86 29.11
C THR A 26 0.36 -0.55 28.94
N ALA A 27 0.01 0.60 28.37
CA ALA A 27 -1.38 0.93 28.08
C ALA A 27 -1.99 -0.02 27.03
N LEU A 28 -1.21 -0.39 26.01
CA LEU A 28 -1.63 -1.32 24.96
C LEU A 28 -1.91 -2.72 25.51
N GLU A 29 -1.04 -3.22 26.40
CA GLU A 29 -1.25 -4.52 27.09
C GLU A 29 -2.49 -4.54 27.98
N LEU A 30 -2.83 -3.41 28.60
CA LEU A 30 -4.10 -3.29 29.32
C LEU A 30 -5.27 -3.28 28.34
N CYS A 31 -5.15 -2.55 27.24
CA CYS A 31 -6.19 -2.51 26.21
C CYS A 31 -6.48 -3.90 25.61
N SER A 32 -5.44 -4.70 25.36
CA SER A 32 -5.59 -6.07 24.86
C SER A 32 -6.26 -7.03 25.84
N LYS A 33 -6.35 -6.66 27.13
CA LYS A 33 -7.09 -7.39 28.17
C LYS A 33 -8.54 -6.92 28.31
N GLY A 34 -9.03 -6.10 27.37
CA GLY A 34 -10.41 -5.61 27.34
C GLY A 34 -10.63 -4.26 28.01
N PHE A 35 -9.58 -3.59 28.50
CA PHE A 35 -9.72 -2.28 29.14
C PHE A 35 -9.79 -1.16 28.08
N ALA A 36 -11.00 -0.70 27.70
CA ALA A 36 -11.18 0.57 26.98
C ALA A 36 -11.79 1.66 27.88
N THR A 37 -12.69 1.28 28.77
CA THR A 37 -13.29 2.14 29.81
C THR A 37 -12.77 1.78 31.21
N GLU A 38 -13.39 2.33 32.26
CA GLU A 38 -13.05 1.97 33.65
C GLU A 38 -13.45 0.52 34.00
N ASP A 39 -14.46 -0.02 33.32
CA ASP A 39 -14.91 -1.41 33.47
C ASP A 39 -14.68 -2.21 32.16
N PRO A 40 -13.76 -3.20 32.16
CA PRO A 40 -13.52 -4.07 31.00
C PRO A 40 -14.77 -4.80 30.50
N LEU A 41 -15.71 -5.14 31.39
CA LEU A 41 -16.92 -5.87 31.02
C LEU A 41 -17.92 -5.01 30.23
N ASN A 42 -17.78 -3.68 30.30
CA ASN A 42 -18.64 -2.72 29.60
C ASN A 42 -17.99 -2.15 28.32
N SER A 43 -16.78 -2.58 27.97
CA SER A 43 -16.05 -2.07 26.80
C SER A 43 -16.49 -2.80 25.53
N SER A 44 -17.02 -2.07 24.53
CA SER A 44 -17.35 -2.70 23.24
C SER A 44 -16.08 -3.05 22.44
N PRO A 45 -16.12 -4.05 21.54
CA PRO A 45 -15.00 -4.34 20.65
C PRO A 45 -14.56 -3.14 19.79
N ASP A 46 -15.50 -2.26 19.41
CA ASP A 46 -15.19 -1.02 18.67
C ASP A 46 -14.42 -0.02 19.56
N ASP A 47 -14.85 0.17 20.80
CA ASP A 47 -14.15 1.04 21.75
C ASP A 47 -12.72 0.56 22.02
N ILE A 48 -12.56 -0.76 22.23
CA ILE A 48 -11.25 -1.39 22.40
C ILE A 48 -10.38 -1.15 21.16
N SER A 49 -10.93 -1.35 19.96
CA SER A 49 -10.20 -1.14 18.70
C SER A 49 -9.78 0.31 18.51
N ARG A 50 -10.67 1.28 18.79
CA ARG A 50 -10.35 2.72 18.68
C ARG A 50 -9.28 3.15 19.70
N VAL A 51 -9.37 2.67 20.94
CA VAL A 51 -8.38 2.97 21.97
C VAL A 51 -7.04 2.32 21.65
N ALA A 52 -7.03 1.05 21.23
CA ALA A 52 -5.83 0.37 20.77
C ALA A 52 -5.19 1.15 19.60
N SER A 53 -5.99 1.54 18.60
CA SER A 53 -5.52 2.32 17.46
C SER A 53 -4.88 3.63 17.90
N PHE A 54 -5.49 4.35 18.84
CA PHE A 54 -4.93 5.57 19.40
C PHE A 54 -3.57 5.34 20.06
N ILE A 55 -3.43 4.27 20.86
CA ILE A 55 -2.20 3.92 21.58
C ILE A 55 -1.09 3.52 20.59
N GLU A 56 -1.41 2.63 19.65
CA GLU A 56 -0.54 2.23 18.54
C GLU A 56 -0.02 3.46 17.80
N SER A 57 -0.90 4.41 17.49
CA SER A 57 -0.54 5.67 16.83
C SER A 57 0.42 6.54 17.64
N LYS A 58 0.38 6.50 18.98
CA LYS A 58 1.36 7.18 19.84
C LYS A 58 2.71 6.47 19.83
N LEU A 59 2.71 5.14 19.80
CA LEU A 59 3.92 4.33 19.68
C LEU A 59 4.64 4.62 18.36
N VAL A 60 3.91 4.74 17.24
CA VAL A 60 4.48 5.16 15.95
C VAL A 60 5.32 6.43 16.08
N ILE A 61 4.75 7.47 16.69
CA ILE A 61 5.45 8.76 16.84
C ILE A 61 6.70 8.60 17.71
N CYS A 62 6.63 7.84 18.80
CA CYS A 62 7.77 7.62 19.69
C CYS A 62 8.90 6.88 18.95
N TYR A 63 8.59 5.81 18.22
CA TYR A 63 9.60 5.02 17.50
C TYR A 63 10.20 5.76 16.31
N LEU A 64 9.43 6.60 15.60
CA LEU A 64 9.99 7.50 14.60
C LEU A 64 10.98 8.49 15.22
N LYS A 65 10.66 9.06 16.39
CA LYS A 65 11.57 9.96 17.11
C LYS A 65 12.82 9.27 17.66
N LEU A 66 12.75 7.96 17.88
CA LEU A 66 13.89 7.12 18.27
C LEU A 66 14.71 6.61 17.07
N GLY A 67 14.35 6.96 15.83
CA GLY A 67 15.04 6.47 14.64
C GLY A 67 14.80 4.99 14.36
N GLN A 68 13.65 4.45 14.78
CA GLN A 68 13.28 3.03 14.62
C GLN A 68 12.06 2.87 13.68
N PRO A 69 12.19 3.21 12.39
CA PRO A 69 11.05 3.24 11.47
C PRO A 69 10.45 1.86 11.16
N GLY A 70 11.23 0.78 11.26
CA GLY A 70 10.72 -0.59 11.09
C GLY A 70 9.71 -0.97 12.18
N ILE A 71 10.05 -0.71 13.46
CA ILE A 71 9.14 -0.92 14.59
C ILE A 71 7.92 0.01 14.46
N ALA A 72 8.16 1.28 14.12
CA ALA A 72 7.09 2.24 13.88
C ALA A 72 6.11 1.78 12.78
N LEU A 73 6.62 1.16 11.70
CA LEU A 73 5.78 0.64 10.62
C LEU A 73 4.82 -0.44 11.13
N SER A 74 5.30 -1.41 11.92
CA SER A 74 4.45 -2.46 12.50
C SER A 74 3.36 -1.91 13.41
N HIS A 75 3.66 -0.88 14.21
CA HIS A 75 2.64 -0.16 15.00
C HIS A 75 1.66 0.60 14.10
N SER A 76 2.13 1.22 13.01
CA SER A 76 1.27 1.97 12.09
C SER A 76 0.26 1.08 11.36
N GLN A 77 0.69 -0.09 10.89
CA GLN A 77 -0.19 -1.06 10.23
C GLN A 77 -1.28 -1.56 11.19
N ARG A 78 -0.93 -1.88 12.44
CA ARG A 78 -1.92 -2.23 13.48
C ARG A 78 -2.91 -1.10 13.75
N SER A 79 -2.41 0.15 13.84
CA SER A 79 -3.29 1.30 14.05
C SER A 79 -4.31 1.49 12.92
N VAL A 80 -3.91 1.21 11.67
CA VAL A 80 -4.78 1.25 10.49
C VAL A 80 -5.78 0.08 10.53
N ILE A 81 -5.34 -1.14 10.79
CA ILE A 81 -6.25 -2.31 10.90
C ILE A 81 -7.34 -2.06 11.95
N GLN A 82 -6.98 -1.47 13.09
CA GLN A 82 -7.90 -1.21 14.20
C GLN A 82 -8.82 0.01 13.99
N ASN A 83 -8.40 0.99 13.19
CA ASN A 83 -9.20 2.17 12.86
C ASN A 83 -8.89 2.67 11.45
N PRO A 84 -9.38 1.97 10.42
CA PRO A 84 -9.00 2.21 9.03
C PRO A 84 -9.53 3.52 8.45
N SER A 85 -10.60 4.09 9.02
CA SER A 85 -11.16 5.37 8.57
C SER A 85 -10.42 6.60 9.11
N TYR A 86 -9.52 6.43 10.09
CA TYR A 86 -8.84 7.56 10.71
C TYR A 86 -7.62 8.02 9.90
N PHE A 87 -7.80 9.07 9.09
CA PHE A 87 -6.79 9.58 8.16
C PHE A 87 -5.38 9.82 8.76
N ARG A 88 -5.29 10.21 10.04
CA ARG A 88 -3.99 10.44 10.69
C ARG A 88 -3.17 9.18 10.87
N ASN A 89 -3.79 8.00 10.97
CA ASN A 89 -3.07 6.73 11.00
C ASN A 89 -2.35 6.50 9.67
N HIS A 90 -3.00 6.82 8.56
CA HIS A 90 -2.44 6.74 7.22
C HIS A 90 -1.30 7.74 6.99
N LEU A 91 -1.42 8.98 7.46
CA LEU A 91 -0.30 9.95 7.42
C LEU A 91 0.92 9.49 8.23
N ARG A 92 0.70 8.87 9.39
CA ARG A 92 1.77 8.32 10.22
C ARG A 92 2.44 7.12 9.53
N GLN A 93 1.64 6.25 8.90
CA GLN A 93 2.16 5.15 8.09
C GLN A 93 2.98 5.66 6.90
N ALA A 94 2.52 6.71 6.21
CA ALA A 94 3.28 7.37 5.15
C ALA A 94 4.63 7.88 5.65
N ALA A 95 4.68 8.46 6.86
CA ALA A 95 5.94 8.88 7.48
C ALA A 95 6.87 7.69 7.77
N CYS A 96 6.34 6.54 8.22
CA CYS A 96 7.13 5.32 8.39
C CYS A 96 7.73 4.84 7.08
N PHE A 97 6.92 4.71 6.02
CA PHE A 97 7.39 4.30 4.70
C PHE A 97 8.44 5.25 4.12
N ARG A 98 8.22 6.57 4.25
CA ARG A 98 9.20 7.58 3.85
C ARG A 98 10.54 7.39 4.57
N CYS A 99 10.53 7.15 5.87
CA CYS A 99 11.78 6.91 6.63
C CYS A 99 12.48 5.60 6.24
N LEU A 100 11.77 4.67 5.61
CA LEU A 100 12.30 3.44 5.04
C LEU A 100 12.64 3.56 3.54
N GLN A 101 12.53 4.76 2.95
CA GLN A 101 12.71 5.02 1.51
C GLN A 101 11.74 4.23 0.61
N ARG A 102 10.60 3.82 1.16
CA ARG A 102 9.50 3.13 0.46
C ARG A 102 8.50 4.15 -0.07
N TYR A 103 8.96 4.98 -1.01
CA TYR A 103 8.25 6.21 -1.40
C TYR A 103 6.90 5.93 -2.09
N SER A 104 6.79 4.87 -2.88
CA SER A 104 5.53 4.46 -3.52
C SER A 104 4.46 4.12 -2.47
N GLU A 105 4.79 3.33 -1.46
CA GLU A 105 3.85 3.03 -0.37
C GLU A 105 3.57 4.26 0.51
N ALA A 106 4.57 5.12 0.72
CA ALA A 106 4.38 6.38 1.43
C ALA A 106 3.37 7.29 0.72
N ALA A 107 3.52 7.47 -0.60
CA ALA A 107 2.62 8.25 -1.43
C ALA A 107 1.20 7.69 -1.35
N ARG A 108 1.05 6.37 -1.50
CA ARG A 108 -0.26 5.70 -1.37
C ARG A 108 -0.94 5.95 -0.04
N SER A 109 -0.23 5.75 1.08
CA SER A 109 -0.79 5.98 2.41
C SER A 109 -1.19 7.46 2.60
N ALA A 110 -0.41 8.40 2.09
CA ALA A 110 -0.75 9.82 2.17
C ALA A 110 -1.94 10.20 1.27
N MET A 111 -2.08 9.60 0.07
CA MET A 111 -3.26 9.77 -0.79
C MET A 111 -4.53 9.21 -0.14
N ILE A 112 -4.45 8.04 0.50
CA ILE A 112 -5.56 7.47 1.28
C ILE A 112 -5.96 8.42 2.41
N ALA A 113 -4.98 9.02 3.10
CA ALA A 113 -5.26 9.98 4.16
C ALA A 113 -6.00 11.23 3.64
N ASP A 114 -5.56 11.79 2.51
CA ASP A 114 -6.20 12.93 1.86
C ASP A 114 -7.67 12.63 1.54
N TYR A 115 -7.91 11.46 0.91
CA TYR A 115 -9.24 11.01 0.55
C TYR A 115 -10.17 10.85 1.77
N LEU A 116 -9.68 10.21 2.83
CA LEU A 116 -10.44 10.03 4.07
C LEU A 116 -10.69 11.35 4.80
N TYR A 117 -9.75 12.29 4.74
CA TYR A 117 -9.93 13.64 5.31
C TYR A 117 -11.07 14.39 4.62
N ILE A 118 -11.11 14.36 3.28
CA ILE A 118 -12.17 14.96 2.47
C ILE A 118 -13.51 14.29 2.77
N LEU A 119 -13.58 12.96 2.78
CA LEU A 119 -14.81 12.21 3.08
C LEU A 119 -15.37 12.49 4.47
N ALA A 120 -14.51 12.73 5.47
CA ALA A 120 -14.91 13.07 6.83
C ALA A 120 -15.45 14.51 6.97
N GLY A 121 -15.61 15.24 5.87
CA GLY A 121 -16.07 16.64 5.89
C GLY A 121 -15.00 17.63 6.32
N GLY A 122 -13.72 17.31 6.09
CA GLY A 122 -12.61 18.23 6.35
C GLY A 122 -12.74 19.50 5.50
N THR A 123 -13.11 20.62 6.15
CA THR A 123 -13.33 21.91 5.47
C THR A 123 -12.05 22.75 5.30
N GLY A 124 -10.93 22.30 5.89
CA GLY A 124 -9.65 22.97 5.79
C GLY A 124 -8.98 22.69 4.45
N LEU A 125 -9.32 23.49 3.42
CA LEU A 125 -8.69 23.44 2.10
C LEU A 125 -7.16 23.45 2.21
N GLU A 126 -6.60 24.21 3.15
CA GLU A 126 -5.16 24.26 3.42
C GLU A 126 -4.57 22.90 3.85
N THR A 127 -5.30 22.11 4.65
CA THR A 127 -4.81 20.81 5.13
C THR A 127 -4.79 19.79 3.99
N SER A 128 -5.86 19.73 3.18
CA SER A 128 -5.88 18.85 2.01
C SER A 128 -4.80 19.25 1.01
N ASN A 129 -4.63 20.55 0.72
CA ASN A 129 -3.55 21.06 -0.14
C ASN A 129 -2.16 20.63 0.36
N LEU A 130 -1.89 20.72 1.66
CA LEU A 130 -0.61 20.29 2.24
C LEU A 130 -0.40 18.77 2.14
N ILE A 131 -1.44 17.97 2.39
CA ILE A 131 -1.35 16.50 2.22
C ILE A 131 -1.12 16.18 0.74
N GLN A 132 -1.77 16.92 -0.16
CA GLN A 132 -1.61 16.79 -1.60
C GLN A 132 -0.17 17.02 -2.04
N LEU A 133 0.39 18.17 -1.67
CA LEU A 133 1.80 18.48 -1.92
C LEU A 133 2.74 17.42 -1.33
N TYR A 134 2.39 16.86 -0.16
CA TYR A 134 3.19 15.84 0.48
C TYR A 134 3.22 14.52 -0.32
N TRP A 135 2.07 13.98 -0.73
CA TRP A 135 2.06 12.74 -1.50
C TRP A 135 2.61 12.93 -2.92
N GLN A 136 2.48 14.13 -3.50
CA GLN A 136 3.14 14.49 -4.76
C GLN A 136 4.66 14.42 -4.67
N ALA A 137 5.23 15.04 -3.64
CA ALA A 137 6.67 14.99 -3.40
C ALA A 137 7.14 13.54 -3.24
N LEU A 138 6.36 12.68 -2.58
CA LEU A 138 6.67 11.27 -2.44
C LEU A 138 6.66 10.51 -3.78
N ILE A 139 5.74 10.82 -4.70
CA ILE A 139 5.74 10.24 -6.06
C ILE A 139 6.99 10.67 -6.82
N GLN A 140 7.39 11.93 -6.72
CA GLN A 140 8.61 12.44 -7.37
C GLN A 140 9.87 11.77 -6.80
N GLU A 141 9.95 11.60 -5.48
CA GLU A 141 11.03 10.86 -4.82
C GLU A 141 11.08 9.40 -5.29
N ALA A 142 9.92 8.74 -5.43
CA ALA A 142 9.82 7.37 -5.95
C ALA A 142 10.40 7.24 -7.38
N LEU A 143 10.22 8.26 -8.22
CA LEU A 143 10.76 8.30 -9.58
C LEU A 143 12.24 8.70 -9.63
N SER A 144 12.67 9.61 -8.76
CA SER A 144 14.02 10.19 -8.80
C SER A 144 15.15 9.16 -8.66
N GLY A 145 14.88 8.06 -7.97
CA GLY A 145 15.84 6.98 -7.75
C GLY A 145 15.76 5.83 -8.76
N GLU A 146 14.81 5.87 -9.70
CA GLU A 146 14.48 4.72 -10.53
C GLU A 146 15.11 4.80 -11.92
N VAL A 147 15.74 3.71 -12.34
CA VAL A 147 16.47 3.62 -13.62
C VAL A 147 15.86 2.60 -14.56
N SER A 148 15.02 1.70 -14.06
CA SER A 148 14.44 0.60 -14.85
C SER A 148 13.25 1.04 -15.70
N PHE A 149 12.53 2.08 -15.28
CA PHE A 149 11.41 2.63 -16.01
C PHE A 149 11.35 4.16 -15.92
N LEU A 150 10.57 4.75 -16.82
CA LEU A 150 10.22 6.17 -16.82
C LEU A 150 8.73 6.31 -17.09
N VAL A 151 8.14 7.43 -16.66
CA VAL A 151 6.70 7.63 -16.63
C VAL A 151 6.30 8.91 -17.36
N LEU A 152 5.22 8.84 -18.12
CA LEU A 152 4.51 9.99 -18.65
C LEU A 152 3.05 9.90 -18.24
N TYR A 153 2.52 11.02 -17.75
CA TYR A 153 1.11 11.15 -17.43
C TYR A 153 0.42 11.94 -18.53
N THR A 154 -0.66 11.37 -19.08
CA THR A 154 -1.43 12.02 -20.13
C THR A 154 -2.86 12.26 -19.62
N PRO A 155 -3.31 13.52 -19.49
CA PRO A 155 -4.70 13.83 -19.16
C PRO A 155 -5.65 13.14 -20.13
N PHE A 156 -6.76 12.58 -19.61
CA PHE A 156 -7.73 11.84 -20.40
C PHE A 156 -9.16 12.13 -19.95
N GLU A 157 -10.00 12.50 -20.92
CA GLU A 157 -11.46 12.54 -20.80
C GLU A 157 -12.05 11.24 -21.36
N LYS A 158 -13.19 10.77 -20.84
CA LYS A 158 -13.70 9.41 -21.09
C LYS A 158 -13.94 9.02 -22.56
N GLU A 159 -13.92 9.96 -23.50
CA GLU A 159 -14.19 9.73 -24.91
C GLU A 159 -12.86 9.51 -25.68
N ASP A 160 -12.78 8.36 -26.35
CA ASP A 160 -11.68 7.87 -27.20
C ASP A 160 -10.34 7.48 -26.54
N LYS A 161 -10.40 6.43 -25.71
CA LYS A 161 -9.25 5.87 -25.00
C LYS A 161 -8.16 5.29 -25.92
N ALA A 162 -8.54 4.68 -27.03
CA ALA A 162 -7.60 3.94 -27.86
C ALA A 162 -6.64 4.88 -28.60
N ASP A 163 -7.16 5.96 -29.17
CA ASP A 163 -6.34 6.93 -29.87
C ASP A 163 -5.48 7.75 -28.91
N LYS A 164 -6.00 8.06 -27.72
CA LYS A 164 -5.22 8.68 -26.64
C LYS A 164 -4.05 7.82 -26.16
N ILE A 165 -4.22 6.50 -26.07
CA ILE A 165 -3.13 5.57 -25.75
C ILE A 165 -2.05 5.59 -26.85
N LYS A 166 -2.44 5.57 -28.13
CA LYS A 166 -1.47 5.65 -29.24
C LYS A 166 -0.71 6.98 -29.23
N GLU A 167 -1.41 8.08 -29.00
CA GLU A 167 -0.83 9.43 -28.88
C GLU A 167 0.16 9.50 -27.70
N ALA A 168 -0.21 8.99 -26.53
CA ALA A 168 0.65 8.95 -25.35
C ALA A 168 1.91 8.10 -25.58
N ASN A 169 1.76 6.91 -26.17
CA ASN A 169 2.89 6.04 -26.51
C ASN A 169 3.85 6.69 -27.52
N LYS A 170 3.31 7.35 -28.55
CA LYS A 170 4.11 8.07 -29.55
C LYS A 170 4.87 9.23 -28.92
N THR A 171 4.18 10.07 -28.16
CA THR A 171 4.76 11.22 -27.45
C THR A 171 5.85 10.79 -26.48
N PHE A 172 5.63 9.67 -25.77
CA PHE A 172 6.64 9.08 -24.89
C PHE A 172 7.90 8.68 -25.66
N ALA A 173 7.73 7.94 -26.76
CA ALA A 173 8.85 7.44 -27.56
C ALA A 173 9.70 8.59 -28.13
N GLU A 174 9.07 9.68 -28.55
CA GLU A 174 9.75 10.88 -29.06
C GLU A 174 10.54 11.61 -27.96
N LYS A 175 9.98 11.74 -26.76
CA LYS A 175 10.64 12.44 -25.63
C LYS A 175 11.73 11.60 -24.95
N HIS A 176 11.58 10.29 -24.94
CA HIS A 176 12.38 9.39 -24.10
C HIS A 176 12.91 8.18 -24.90
N PRO A 177 13.77 8.40 -25.91
CA PRO A 177 14.27 7.34 -26.79
C PRO A 177 15.02 6.23 -26.05
N ASP A 178 15.58 6.50 -24.88
CA ASP A 178 16.32 5.50 -24.08
C ASP A 178 15.40 4.46 -23.39
N TYR A 179 14.09 4.72 -23.30
CA TYR A 179 13.12 3.89 -22.58
C TYR A 179 12.09 3.22 -23.51
N VAL A 180 12.46 3.01 -24.78
CA VAL A 180 11.54 2.52 -25.83
C VAL A 180 11.63 1.02 -26.09
N GLN A 181 12.46 0.27 -25.34
CA GLN A 181 12.52 -1.19 -25.53
C GLN A 181 11.17 -1.86 -25.29
N HIS A 182 10.38 -1.28 -24.39
CA HIS A 182 8.97 -1.57 -24.22
C HIS A 182 8.26 -0.32 -23.72
N ILE A 183 7.12 0.02 -24.32
CA ILE A 183 6.26 1.12 -23.89
C ILE A 183 4.88 0.53 -23.65
N PHE A 184 4.35 0.78 -22.46
CA PHE A 184 3.06 0.28 -22.03
C PHE A 184 2.25 1.42 -21.42
N THR A 185 1.01 1.61 -21.85
CA THR A 185 0.07 2.54 -21.22
C THR A 185 -1.02 1.75 -20.53
N ASP A 186 -1.25 2.02 -19.24
CA ASP A 186 -2.25 1.33 -18.43
C ASP A 186 -3.67 1.54 -18.99
N PRO A 187 -4.31 0.48 -19.53
CA PRO A 187 -5.63 0.59 -20.13
C PRO A 187 -6.76 0.62 -19.09
N HIS A 188 -6.45 0.56 -17.80
CA HIS A 188 -7.40 0.67 -16.70
C HIS A 188 -7.39 2.06 -16.05
N GLY A 189 -6.55 2.99 -16.56
CA GLY A 189 -6.28 4.33 -16.04
C GLY A 189 -7.41 5.02 -15.26
N ILE A 190 -7.33 4.89 -13.94
CA ILE A 190 -7.81 5.86 -12.96
C ILE A 190 -6.58 6.27 -12.14
N HIS A 191 -5.58 6.82 -12.81
CA HIS A 191 -4.43 7.37 -12.10
C HIS A 191 -4.78 8.78 -11.66
N LEU A 192 -4.53 9.03 -10.39
CA LEU A 192 -4.55 10.35 -9.81
C LEU A 192 -3.12 10.86 -9.92
N LEU A 193 -2.94 11.84 -10.79
CA LEU A 193 -1.78 12.70 -10.75
C LEU A 193 -2.28 14.13 -10.61
N PRO A 194 -1.52 15.01 -9.98
CA PRO A 194 -1.73 16.43 -10.09
C PRO A 194 -0.58 17.05 -10.89
N GLU A 195 -0.91 17.82 -11.91
CA GLU A 195 -0.03 18.91 -12.35
C GLU A 195 -0.76 20.25 -12.33
N SER A 196 -0.19 21.14 -11.51
CA SER A 196 -0.41 22.58 -11.35
C SER A 196 -1.81 23.06 -10.97
N ALA A 197 -1.86 24.31 -10.48
CA ALA A 197 -2.99 24.98 -9.82
C ALA A 197 -4.28 25.14 -10.66
N GLU A 198 -4.31 24.57 -11.87
CA GLU A 198 -5.41 24.64 -12.84
C GLU A 198 -6.07 23.27 -13.10
N SER A 199 -5.75 22.22 -12.33
CA SER A 199 -6.41 20.92 -12.50
C SER A 199 -7.89 20.98 -12.08
N LEU A 200 -8.79 20.57 -12.98
CA LEU A 200 -10.20 20.38 -12.68
C LEU A 200 -10.38 19.27 -11.62
N PRO A 201 -11.34 19.42 -10.68
CA PRO A 201 -11.73 18.31 -9.83
C PRO A 201 -12.15 17.12 -10.71
N ASP A 202 -11.68 15.91 -10.36
CA ASP A 202 -11.91 14.64 -11.07
C ASP A 202 -11.12 14.38 -12.37
N GLN A 203 -10.08 15.18 -12.69
CA GLN A 203 -9.19 14.90 -13.82
C GLN A 203 -8.53 13.51 -13.68
N GLN A 204 -8.65 12.67 -14.70
CA GLN A 204 -8.02 11.35 -14.77
C GLN A 204 -6.82 11.38 -15.72
N TYR A 205 -5.82 10.56 -15.42
CA TYR A 205 -4.62 10.42 -16.24
C TYR A 205 -4.45 8.98 -16.72
N LEU A 206 -3.96 8.84 -17.93
CA LEU A 206 -3.32 7.63 -18.43
C LEU A 206 -1.86 7.63 -17.97
N LEU A 207 -1.42 6.49 -17.46
CA LEU A 207 -0.04 6.27 -17.05
C LEU A 207 0.68 5.49 -18.15
N THR A 208 1.61 6.14 -18.83
CA THR A 208 2.51 5.52 -19.80
C THR A 208 3.83 5.22 -19.12
N LEU A 209 4.30 3.99 -19.25
CA LEU A 209 5.54 3.47 -18.72
C LEU A 209 6.45 3.08 -19.88
N GLY A 210 7.68 3.61 -19.89
CA GLY A 210 8.73 3.14 -20.78
C GLY A 210 9.80 2.39 -20.01
N PHE A 211 10.37 1.37 -20.63
CA PHE A 211 11.34 0.48 -20.01
C PHE A 211 12.62 0.41 -20.84
N ARG A 212 13.75 0.33 -20.12
CA ARG A 212 15.05 0.00 -20.71
C ARG A 212 15.23 -1.50 -20.92
N ASP A 213 14.38 -2.31 -20.30
CA ASP A 213 14.43 -3.76 -20.37
C ASP A 213 13.07 -4.26 -20.88
N LYS A 214 13.10 -4.89 -22.05
CA LYS A 214 11.90 -5.41 -22.72
C LYS A 214 11.16 -6.46 -21.88
N GLU A 215 11.87 -7.31 -21.14
CA GLU A 215 11.26 -8.41 -20.41
C GLU A 215 10.61 -7.93 -19.10
N ILE A 216 11.22 -6.95 -18.42
CA ILE A 216 10.56 -6.23 -17.31
C ILE A 216 9.26 -5.59 -17.81
N GLY A 217 9.34 -4.84 -18.91
CA GLY A 217 8.17 -4.14 -19.46
C GLY A 217 7.02 -5.08 -19.81
N LYS A 218 7.29 -6.14 -20.59
CA LYS A 218 6.27 -7.16 -20.91
C LYS A 218 5.67 -7.80 -19.67
N THR A 219 6.48 -8.11 -18.66
CA THR A 219 5.99 -8.76 -17.44
C THR A 219 5.05 -7.83 -16.66
N VAL A 220 5.38 -6.54 -16.59
CA VAL A 220 4.51 -5.52 -16.00
C VAL A 220 3.22 -5.37 -16.83
N GLU A 221 3.31 -5.19 -18.15
CA GLU A 221 2.14 -5.08 -19.03
C GLU A 221 1.20 -6.26 -18.84
N THR A 222 1.74 -7.49 -18.86
CA THR A 222 0.93 -8.70 -18.72
C THR A 222 0.26 -8.72 -17.34
N SER A 223 0.96 -8.33 -16.28
CA SER A 223 0.41 -8.25 -14.92
C SER A 223 -0.71 -7.22 -14.79
N VAL A 224 -0.58 -6.06 -15.45
CA VAL A 224 -1.55 -4.96 -15.35
C VAL A 224 -2.80 -5.22 -16.19
N THR A 225 -2.63 -5.74 -17.41
CA THR A 225 -3.72 -5.93 -18.39
C THR A 225 -4.62 -7.14 -18.12
N ARG A 226 -4.14 -8.13 -17.37
CA ARG A 226 -4.97 -9.28 -17.01
C ARG A 226 -6.02 -8.91 -15.96
N LYS A 227 -7.22 -9.49 -16.11
CA LYS A 227 -8.31 -9.37 -15.14
C LYS A 227 -8.00 -10.07 -13.81
N LEU A 228 -7.11 -11.06 -13.83
CA LEU A 228 -6.63 -11.81 -12.67
C LEU A 228 -5.10 -11.72 -12.62
N PRO A 229 -4.49 -11.60 -11.42
CA PRO A 229 -3.05 -11.41 -11.30
C PRO A 229 -2.28 -12.70 -11.68
N ILE A 230 -1.08 -12.52 -12.23
CA ILE A 230 -0.26 -13.60 -12.77
C ILE A 230 0.51 -14.30 -11.66
N CYS A 231 0.50 -15.63 -11.74
CA CYS A 231 1.52 -16.48 -11.14
C CYS A 231 2.72 -16.54 -12.10
N PRO A 232 3.91 -16.10 -11.69
CA PRO A 232 5.12 -16.24 -12.50
C PRO A 232 5.57 -17.71 -12.68
N ASP A 233 4.89 -18.68 -12.04
CA ASP A 233 5.28 -20.10 -12.05
C ASP A 233 4.43 -21.00 -12.96
N GLN A 234 3.96 -20.53 -14.12
CA GLN A 234 3.54 -21.49 -15.14
C GLN A 234 4.79 -22.16 -15.75
N LYS A 235 5.25 -23.21 -15.07
CA LYS A 235 6.15 -24.21 -15.63
C LYS A 235 5.46 -24.87 -16.83
N THR A 236 6.13 -24.88 -17.97
CA THR A 236 5.98 -25.98 -18.93
C THR A 236 6.27 -27.31 -18.20
N PRO A 237 5.58 -28.43 -18.50
CA PRO A 237 5.56 -29.63 -17.65
C PRO A 237 6.89 -30.38 -17.50
N PHE A 238 7.99 -29.91 -18.09
CA PHE A 238 9.30 -30.54 -18.04
C PHE A 238 10.41 -29.49 -17.93
N SER A 239 10.68 -28.99 -16.73
CA SER A 239 11.95 -28.32 -16.41
C SER A 239 12.41 -28.67 -15.00
N PRO A 240 13.66 -29.17 -14.83
CA PRO A 240 14.21 -29.45 -13.50
C PRO A 240 14.35 -28.14 -12.71
N SER A 241 14.13 -28.21 -11.41
CA SER A 241 14.20 -27.09 -10.47
C SER A 241 15.56 -26.38 -10.49
N MET A 242 15.57 -25.08 -10.82
CA MET A 242 16.70 -24.18 -10.55
C MET A 242 16.29 -23.18 -9.46
N GLU A 243 16.08 -23.64 -8.21
CA GLU A 243 15.76 -22.77 -7.07
C GLU A 243 16.76 -21.62 -6.92
N LYS A 244 18.03 -21.87 -7.24
CA LYS A 244 19.12 -20.87 -7.19
C LYS A 244 19.00 -19.80 -8.29
N GLU A 245 18.62 -20.19 -9.52
CA GLU A 245 18.39 -19.22 -10.61
C GLU A 245 17.12 -18.41 -10.39
N THR A 246 16.06 -19.04 -9.85
CA THR A 246 14.84 -18.35 -9.43
C THR A 246 15.15 -17.31 -8.34
N GLY A 247 16.04 -17.63 -7.40
CA GLY A 247 16.55 -16.68 -6.40
C GLY A 247 17.20 -15.44 -7.03
N THR A 248 18.18 -15.64 -7.92
CA THR A 248 18.89 -14.52 -8.59
C THR A 248 18.00 -13.66 -9.48
N PHE A 249 16.99 -14.28 -10.12
CA PHE A 249 15.98 -13.57 -10.90
C PHE A 249 15.15 -12.64 -10.01
N TRP A 250 14.62 -13.15 -8.89
CA TRP A 250 13.80 -12.34 -7.98
C TRP A 250 14.60 -11.27 -7.27
N GLU A 251 15.86 -11.53 -6.94
CA GLU A 251 16.74 -10.56 -6.29
C GLU A 251 17.00 -9.30 -7.14
N SER A 252 16.96 -9.42 -8.47
CA SER A 252 17.28 -8.34 -9.40
C SER A 252 16.07 -7.90 -10.22
N THR A 253 15.59 -8.74 -11.12
CA THR A 253 14.46 -8.48 -12.02
C THR A 253 13.14 -8.41 -11.26
N GLY A 254 12.93 -9.34 -10.32
CA GLY A 254 11.72 -9.38 -9.49
C GLY A 254 11.53 -8.10 -8.66
N LYS A 255 12.59 -7.61 -8.00
CA LYS A 255 12.54 -6.34 -7.27
C LYS A 255 12.18 -5.15 -8.15
N LYS A 256 12.71 -5.08 -9.37
CA LYS A 256 12.38 -4.01 -10.33
C LYS A 256 10.91 -4.08 -10.77
N ILE A 257 10.41 -5.28 -11.09
CA ILE A 257 9.00 -5.48 -11.42
C ILE A 257 8.12 -5.05 -10.25
N MET A 258 8.46 -5.44 -9.03
CA MET A 258 7.71 -5.05 -7.83
C MET A 258 7.73 -3.54 -7.60
N ALA A 259 8.88 -2.88 -7.78
CA ALA A 259 8.97 -1.42 -7.68
C ALA A 259 8.02 -0.71 -8.66
N VAL A 260 7.95 -1.19 -9.90
CA VAL A 260 7.02 -0.67 -10.91
C VAL A 260 5.56 -0.91 -10.50
N MET A 261 5.22 -2.12 -10.03
CA MET A 261 3.86 -2.45 -9.58
C MET A 261 3.44 -1.62 -8.36
N ASP A 262 4.33 -1.45 -7.40
CA ASP A 262 4.11 -0.60 -6.22
C ASP A 262 3.89 0.86 -6.63
N PHE A 263 4.68 1.35 -7.59
CA PHE A 263 4.52 2.68 -8.17
C PHE A 263 3.17 2.85 -8.89
N ILE A 264 2.81 1.95 -9.80
CA ILE A 264 1.51 1.96 -10.50
C ILE A 264 0.38 2.01 -9.46
N GLY A 265 0.43 1.14 -8.46
CA GLY A 265 -0.58 1.11 -7.41
C GLY A 265 -0.56 2.33 -6.49
N SER A 266 0.58 3.02 -6.34
CA SER A 266 0.65 4.26 -5.54
C SER A 266 -0.15 5.39 -6.16
N THR A 267 -0.27 5.41 -7.49
CA THR A 267 -0.99 6.45 -8.24
C THR A 267 -2.51 6.22 -8.31
N LYS A 268 -3.05 5.20 -7.64
CA LYS A 268 -4.48 4.84 -7.71
C LYS A 268 -5.09 4.70 -6.33
N ILE A 269 -6.28 5.26 -6.12
CA ILE A 269 -7.11 4.96 -4.92
C ILE A 269 -8.13 3.85 -5.22
N LYS A 270 -8.71 3.87 -6.42
CA LYS A 270 -9.72 2.91 -6.89
C LYS A 270 -9.16 2.12 -8.06
N ASP A 271 -9.45 0.81 -8.11
CA ASP A 271 -9.06 -0.06 -9.22
C ASP A 271 -10.31 -0.60 -9.93
N LYS A 272 -10.35 -0.44 -11.26
CA LYS A 272 -11.48 -0.91 -12.10
C LYS A 272 -11.55 -2.44 -12.19
N ARG A 273 -10.45 -3.16 -11.92
CA ARG A 273 -10.39 -4.62 -12.01
C ARG A 273 -11.09 -5.28 -10.83
N SER A 274 -10.79 -4.82 -9.62
CA SER A 274 -11.43 -5.25 -8.38
C SER A 274 -10.99 -4.32 -7.24
N PRO A 275 -11.85 -4.07 -6.24
CA PRO A 275 -11.46 -3.39 -5.01
C PRO A 275 -10.25 -4.01 -4.29
N CYS A 276 -10.02 -5.31 -4.47
CA CYS A 276 -8.95 -6.07 -3.81
C CYS A 276 -7.72 -6.31 -4.70
N ALA A 277 -7.68 -5.77 -5.93
CA ALA A 277 -6.63 -6.11 -6.92
C ALA A 277 -5.20 -5.98 -6.36
N ARG A 278 -4.90 -4.85 -5.71
CA ARG A 278 -3.58 -4.60 -5.11
C ARG A 278 -3.26 -5.55 -3.96
N ALA A 279 -4.23 -5.87 -3.11
CA ALA A 279 -4.01 -6.84 -2.04
C ALA A 279 -3.65 -8.21 -2.62
N ILE A 280 -4.30 -8.64 -3.71
CA ILE A 280 -3.99 -9.90 -4.40
C ILE A 280 -2.57 -9.85 -5.02
N GLU A 281 -2.17 -8.74 -5.64
CA GLU A 281 -0.80 -8.55 -6.13
C GLU A 281 0.24 -8.68 -5.00
N GLN A 282 -0.05 -8.12 -3.82
CA GLN A 282 0.81 -8.24 -2.64
C GLN A 282 0.80 -9.66 -2.04
N PHE A 283 -0.32 -10.39 -2.09
CA PHE A 283 -0.35 -11.82 -1.74
C PHE A 283 0.59 -12.63 -2.63
N HIS A 284 0.64 -12.32 -3.93
CA HIS A 284 1.56 -12.99 -4.84
C HIS A 284 3.01 -12.70 -4.46
N HIS A 285 3.34 -11.44 -4.19
CA HIS A 285 4.65 -11.05 -3.69
C HIS A 285 5.02 -11.76 -2.38
N ALA A 286 4.12 -11.78 -1.40
CA ALA A 286 4.33 -12.48 -0.14
C ALA A 286 4.59 -13.99 -0.34
N SER A 287 3.92 -14.60 -1.32
CA SER A 287 4.06 -16.02 -1.63
C SER A 287 5.41 -16.35 -2.24
N LEU A 288 5.91 -15.47 -3.11
CA LEU A 288 7.26 -15.53 -3.66
C LEU A 288 8.32 -15.37 -2.57
N LEU A 289 8.16 -14.39 -1.68
CA LEU A 289 9.05 -14.21 -0.52
C LEU A 289 9.09 -15.46 0.37
N GLY A 290 7.94 -16.12 0.59
CA GLY A 290 7.87 -17.38 1.32
C GLY A 290 8.70 -18.49 0.66
N ARG A 291 8.63 -18.63 -0.66
CA ARG A 291 9.44 -19.62 -1.42
C ARG A 291 10.93 -19.32 -1.38
N LEU A 292 11.28 -18.03 -1.33
CA LEU A 292 12.65 -17.55 -1.18
C LEU A 292 13.14 -17.57 0.28
N GLN A 293 12.36 -18.15 1.21
CA GLN A 293 12.68 -18.24 2.64
C GLN A 293 12.87 -16.87 3.33
N ARG A 294 12.27 -15.80 2.79
CA ARG A 294 12.29 -14.42 3.34
C ARG A 294 11.09 -14.19 4.25
N GLY A 295 10.99 -14.97 5.32
CA GLY A 295 9.82 -15.01 6.21
C GLY A 295 9.49 -13.68 6.89
N GLU A 296 10.50 -12.89 7.28
CA GLU A 296 10.27 -11.58 7.90
C GLU A 296 9.58 -10.61 6.94
N GLU A 297 10.08 -10.50 5.71
CA GLU A 297 9.50 -9.62 4.69
C GLU A 297 8.12 -10.11 4.25
N GLN A 298 7.93 -11.42 4.15
CA GLN A 298 6.62 -12.00 3.90
C GLN A 298 5.61 -11.57 4.97
N SER A 299 5.98 -11.62 6.24
CA SER A 299 5.13 -11.17 7.35
C SER A 299 4.83 -9.67 7.30
N GLN A 300 5.83 -8.85 6.97
CA GLN A 300 5.64 -7.40 6.80
C GLN A 300 4.68 -7.07 5.64
N VAL A 301 4.83 -7.73 4.50
CA VAL A 301 3.93 -7.58 3.34
C VAL A 301 2.53 -8.06 3.72
N MET A 302 2.40 -9.18 4.43
CA MET A 302 1.08 -9.68 4.83
C MET A 302 0.36 -8.76 5.82
N THR A 303 1.11 -8.14 6.74
CA THR A 303 0.55 -7.14 7.66
C THR A 303 0.12 -5.88 6.90
N GLN A 304 0.83 -5.51 5.83
CA GLN A 304 0.41 -4.44 4.94
C GLN A 304 -0.86 -4.80 4.17
N VAL A 305 -0.95 -6.02 3.63
CA VAL A 305 -2.15 -6.54 2.97
C VAL A 305 -3.37 -6.43 3.88
N MET A 306 -3.25 -6.85 5.14
CA MET A 306 -4.32 -6.71 6.14
C MET A 306 -4.77 -5.26 6.31
N ALA A 307 -3.83 -4.32 6.41
CA ALA A 307 -4.14 -2.91 6.54
C ALA A 307 -4.82 -2.34 5.28
N GLU A 308 -4.36 -2.74 4.09
CA GLU A 308 -4.96 -2.33 2.82
C GLU A 308 -6.39 -2.87 2.67
N LEU A 309 -6.62 -4.17 2.93
CA LEU A 309 -7.94 -4.80 2.92
C LEU A 309 -8.90 -4.12 3.90
N ALA A 310 -8.47 -3.84 5.14
CA ALA A 310 -9.28 -3.14 6.13
C ALA A 310 -9.72 -1.73 5.68
N THR A 311 -8.96 -1.11 4.79
CA THR A 311 -9.24 0.25 4.29
C THR A 311 -10.22 0.25 3.11
N VAL A 312 -10.31 -0.84 2.34
CA VAL A 312 -11.13 -0.94 1.11
C VAL A 312 -12.58 -0.46 1.28
N PRO A 313 -13.34 -0.87 2.32
CA PRO A 313 -14.74 -0.45 2.49
C PRO A 313 -14.94 1.05 2.64
N TYR A 314 -13.89 1.79 3.02
CA TYR A 314 -13.94 3.24 3.23
C TYR A 314 -13.54 4.04 1.99
N LEU A 315 -12.88 3.40 1.01
CA LEU A 315 -12.39 4.09 -0.19
C LEU A 315 -13.34 3.98 -1.38
N GLN A 316 -14.14 2.92 -1.43
CA GLN A 316 -15.03 2.66 -2.56
C GLN A 316 -16.22 1.80 -2.15
N ARG A 317 -17.28 1.85 -2.96
CA ARG A 317 -18.46 1.01 -2.77
C ARG A 317 -18.12 -0.43 -3.13
N VAL A 318 -18.44 -1.34 -2.22
CA VAL A 318 -18.16 -2.78 -2.34
C VAL A 318 -19.45 -3.49 -2.70
N SER A 319 -19.42 -4.38 -3.71
CA SER A 319 -20.56 -5.25 -4.03
C SER A 319 -20.66 -6.43 -3.05
N GLN A 320 -21.75 -7.19 -3.07
CA GLN A 320 -21.87 -8.38 -2.22
C GLN A 320 -20.81 -9.45 -2.57
N GLU A 321 -20.39 -9.54 -3.84
CA GLU A 321 -19.34 -10.45 -4.28
C GLU A 321 -17.97 -9.98 -3.79
N ASP A 322 -17.70 -8.68 -3.89
CA ASP A 322 -16.46 -8.09 -3.41
C ASP A 322 -16.33 -8.20 -1.88
N ASP A 323 -17.44 -8.12 -1.15
CA ASP A 323 -17.43 -8.25 0.31
C ASP A 323 -17.07 -9.69 0.75
N LYS A 324 -17.60 -10.70 0.05
CA LYS A 324 -17.20 -12.10 0.25
C LYS A 324 -15.73 -12.32 -0.08
N LEU A 325 -15.24 -11.71 -1.16
CA LEU A 325 -13.83 -11.77 -1.55
C LEU A 325 -12.94 -11.12 -0.48
N LEU A 326 -13.32 -9.93 -0.01
CA LEU A 326 -12.62 -9.19 1.03
C LEU A 326 -12.51 -10.02 2.32
N GLN A 327 -13.61 -10.60 2.79
CA GLN A 327 -13.64 -11.47 3.97
C GLN A 327 -12.73 -12.70 3.79
N SER A 328 -12.79 -13.33 2.62
CA SER A 328 -11.97 -14.50 2.28
C SER A 328 -10.48 -14.19 2.27
N LEU A 329 -10.08 -13.09 1.62
CA LEU A 329 -8.69 -12.64 1.58
C LEU A 329 -8.19 -12.23 2.96
N THR A 330 -9.03 -11.58 3.77
CA THR A 330 -8.68 -11.22 5.15
C THR A 330 -8.44 -12.47 6.01
N ALA A 331 -9.26 -13.51 5.85
CA ALA A 331 -9.06 -14.80 6.51
C ALA A 331 -7.75 -15.47 6.09
N ASP A 332 -7.45 -15.47 4.78
CA ASP A 332 -6.18 -15.99 4.26
C ASP A 332 -4.97 -15.26 4.86
N ALA A 333 -5.00 -13.93 4.91
CA ALA A 333 -3.91 -13.14 5.48
C ALA A 333 -3.71 -13.40 6.97
N MET A 334 -4.80 -13.47 7.74
CA MET A 334 -4.75 -13.81 9.17
C MET A 334 -4.15 -15.20 9.40
N ASP A 335 -4.57 -16.18 8.62
CA ASP A 335 -4.03 -17.53 8.74
C ASP A 335 -2.54 -17.60 8.38
N ILE A 336 -2.08 -16.86 7.36
CA ILE A 336 -0.65 -16.78 7.01
C ILE A 336 0.15 -16.15 8.15
N LEU A 337 -0.34 -15.05 8.73
CA LEU A 337 0.30 -14.42 9.90
C LEU A 337 0.31 -15.36 11.12
N ALA A 338 -0.69 -16.25 11.24
CA ALA A 338 -0.74 -17.28 12.27
C ALA A 338 0.11 -18.54 11.95
N GLY A 339 0.83 -18.56 10.82
CA GLY A 339 1.65 -19.70 10.40
C GLY A 339 0.85 -20.93 9.97
N ARG A 340 -0.45 -20.78 9.68
CA ARG A 340 -1.30 -21.88 9.25
C ARG A 340 -1.09 -22.18 7.78
N THR A 341 -1.15 -23.46 7.43
CA THR A 341 -1.03 -23.96 6.05
C THR A 341 -2.37 -24.49 5.56
N GLY A 342 -2.71 -24.22 4.31
CA GLY A 342 -3.94 -24.72 3.69
C GLY A 342 -4.20 -24.10 2.32
N ASP A 343 -5.20 -24.63 1.62
CA ASP A 343 -5.65 -24.07 0.34
C ASP A 343 -6.22 -22.67 0.54
N ARG A 344 -5.59 -21.68 -0.12
CA ARG A 344 -5.98 -20.27 -0.05
C ARG A 344 -6.92 -19.88 -1.17
N VAL A 345 -7.81 -18.94 -0.88
CA VAL A 345 -8.74 -18.40 -1.87
C VAL A 345 -7.98 -17.69 -2.98
N TRP A 346 -6.95 -16.91 -2.66
CA TRP A 346 -6.13 -16.26 -3.69
C TRP A 346 -5.38 -17.28 -4.57
N THR A 347 -4.98 -18.45 -4.05
CA THR A 347 -4.38 -19.53 -4.86
C THR A 347 -5.40 -20.15 -5.83
N LYS A 348 -6.69 -20.15 -5.51
CA LYS A 348 -7.75 -20.56 -6.46
C LYS A 348 -7.94 -19.51 -7.54
N ILE A 349 -7.89 -18.23 -7.18
CA ILE A 349 -7.91 -17.11 -8.13
C ILE A 349 -6.74 -17.22 -9.13
N GLN A 350 -5.58 -17.72 -8.70
CA GLN A 350 -4.43 -17.97 -9.58
C GLN A 350 -4.63 -19.08 -10.63
N LYS A 351 -5.55 -20.02 -10.41
CA LYS A 351 -5.75 -21.20 -11.27
C LYS A 351 -6.74 -20.93 -12.41
N VAL A 352 -7.47 -19.81 -12.37
CA VAL A 352 -8.42 -19.34 -13.38
C VAL A 352 -7.69 -18.39 -14.32
#